data_AF-A0A7C3QI76-F1
#
_entry.id   AF-A0A7C3QI76-F1
#
_cell.length_a   1.000
_cell.length_b   1.000
_cell.length_c   1.000
_cell.angle_alpha   90.00
_cell.angle_beta   90.00
_cell.angle_gamma   90.00
#
_symmetry.space_group_name_H-M   'P 1'
#
loop_
_entity.id
_entity.type
_entity.pdbx_description
1 polymer ?
#
loop_
_entity_poly.entity_id
_entity_poly.type
_entity_poly.pdbx_seq_one_letter_code
_entity_poly.pdbx_strand_id
1 'polypeptide(L)'
;MFASFIVTFREALEAALIVGVIYAYLAKINKSYLSRYLFAGALGGIVASFGLALVFKMVNSEFKGVSEAVFEAFFGIFAAAVLTYMVFWMAKNS
;
A
#
# COMPACT_ATOMS: atom_id res chain seq x y z
N MET A 1 -15.06 -2.85 -11.90
CA MET A 1 -15.41 -3.14 -10.49
C MET A 1 -14.82 -4.45 -10.01
N PHE A 2 -15.06 -5.59 -10.67
CA PHE A 2 -14.52 -6.89 -10.24
C PHE A 2 -12.98 -6.97 -10.27
N ALA A 3 -12.33 -6.43 -11.31
CA ALA A 3 -10.88 -6.38 -11.40
C ALA A 3 -10.24 -5.59 -10.23
N SER A 4 -10.78 -4.41 -9.90
CA SER A 4 -10.32 -3.60 -8.77
C SER A 4 -10.49 -4.34 -7.43
N PHE A 5 -11.59 -5.09 -7.26
CA PHE A 5 -11.79 -5.91 -6.06
C PHE A 5 -10.73 -7.01 -5.92
N ILE A 6 -10.45 -7.76 -7.00
CA ILE A 6 -9.43 -8.83 -6.98
C ILE A 6 -8.05 -8.28 -6.64
N VAL A 7 -7.68 -7.12 -7.20
CA VAL A 7 -6.43 -6.43 -6.89
C VAL A 7 -6.41 -6.10 -5.40
N THR A 8 -7.36 -5.29 -4.90
CA THR A 8 -7.39 -4.88 -3.49
C THR A 8 -7.43 -6.06 -2.51
N PHE A 9 -8.13 -7.14 -2.87
CA PHE A 9 -8.16 -8.35 -2.06
C PHE A 9 -6.79 -9.04 -1.96
N ARG A 10 -6.04 -9.11 -3.08
CA ARG A 10 -4.65 -9.60 -3.08
C ARG A 10 -3.77 -8.77 -2.16
N GLU A 11 -3.79 -7.44 -2.27
CA GLU A 11 -2.94 -6.59 -1.42
C GLU A 11 -3.33 -6.70 0.07
N ALA A 12 -4.63 -6.83 0.38
CA ALA A 12 -5.08 -7.04 1.75
C ALA A 12 -4.61 -8.39 2.31
N LEU A 13 -4.65 -9.46 1.50
CA LEU A 13 -4.12 -10.77 1.88
C LEU A 13 -2.60 -10.74 2.07
N GLU A 14 -1.86 -10.08 1.18
CA GLU A 14 -0.41 -9.92 1.31
C GLU A 14 -0.04 -9.17 2.59
N ALA A 15 -0.75 -8.08 2.91
CA ALA A 15 -0.54 -7.33 4.15
C ALA A 15 -0.84 -8.19 5.38
N ALA A 16 -1.95 -8.93 5.39
CA ALA A 16 -2.30 -9.83 6.48
C ALA A 16 -1.26 -10.95 6.66
N LEU A 17 -0.74 -11.48 5.55
CA LEU A 17 0.31 -12.51 5.56
C LEU A 17 1.62 -11.97 6.15
N ILE A 18 2.06 -10.77 5.75
CA ILE A 18 3.27 -10.13 6.30
C ILE A 18 3.12 -9.94 7.82
N VAL A 19 2.00 -9.38 8.28
CA VAL A 19 1.74 -9.19 9.72
C VAL A 19 1.72 -10.54 10.45
N GLY A 20 1.07 -11.55 9.87
CA GLY A 20 1.01 -12.90 10.43
C GLY A 20 2.38 -13.57 10.56
N VAL A 21 3.22 -13.48 9.53
CA VAL A 21 4.59 -14.03 9.55
C VAL A 21 5.44 -13.34 10.61
N ILE A 22 5.39 -12.02 10.70
CA ILE A 22 6.16 -11.28 11.72
C ILE A 22 5.66 -11.63 13.13
N TYR A 23 4.34 -11.73 13.33
CA TYR A 23 3.78 -12.14 14.61
C TYR A 23 4.22 -13.56 15.02
N ALA A 24 4.11 -14.52 14.10
CA ALA A 24 4.55 -15.89 14.33
C ALA A 24 6.05 -15.96 14.64
N TYR A 25 6.86 -15.14 13.96
CA TYR A 25 8.29 -15.04 14.22
C TYR A 25 8.60 -14.48 15.62
N LEU A 26 7.91 -13.40 16.04
CA LEU A 26 8.05 -12.81 17.38
C LEU A 26 7.64 -13.79 18.48
N ALA A 27 6.59 -14.58 18.25
CA ALA A 27 6.16 -15.64 19.15
C ALA A 27 7.23 -16.75 19.25
N LYS A 28 7.85 -17.14 18.13
CA LYS A 28 8.90 -18.17 18.08
C LYS A 28 10.13 -17.78 18.89
N ILE A 29 10.54 -16.52 18.85
CA ILE A 29 11.71 -16.02 19.61
C ILE A 29 11.38 -15.63 21.07
N ASN A 30 10.16 -15.94 21.55
CA ASN A 30 9.67 -15.58 22.89
C ASN A 30 9.72 -14.06 23.18
N LYS A 31 9.70 -13.22 22.14
CA LYS A 31 9.70 -11.76 22.24
C LYS A 31 8.30 -11.21 22.00
N SER A 32 7.29 -11.81 22.64
CA SER A 32 5.89 -11.43 22.48
C SER A 32 5.62 -9.97 22.85
N TYR A 33 6.43 -9.36 23.73
CA TYR A 33 6.32 -7.94 24.07
C TYR A 33 6.54 -7.00 22.89
N LEU A 34 7.29 -7.43 21.85
CA LEU A 34 7.44 -6.63 20.62
C LEU A 34 6.20 -6.64 19.73
N SER A 35 5.28 -7.58 19.93
CA SER A 35 4.04 -7.68 19.12
C SER A 35 3.21 -6.41 19.22
N ARG A 36 3.31 -5.66 20.34
CA ARG A 36 2.67 -4.35 20.48
C ARG A 36 3.15 -3.35 19.43
N TYR A 37 4.43 -3.34 19.11
CA TYR A 37 4.99 -2.47 18.07
C TYR A 37 4.56 -2.90 16.67
N LEU A 38 4.42 -4.21 16.43
CA LEU A 38 3.86 -4.73 15.17
C LEU A 38 2.43 -4.22 14.95
N PHE A 39 1.55 -4.43 15.94
CA PHE A 39 0.16 -3.96 15.83
C PHE A 39 0.06 -2.43 15.82
N ALA A 40 0.91 -1.73 16.58
CA ALA A 40 0.98 -0.27 16.52
C ALA A 40 1.41 0.23 15.13
N GLY A 41 2.36 -0.45 14.48
CA GLY A 41 2.75 -0.15 13.10
C GLY A 41 1.61 -0.41 12.11
N ALA A 42 0.92 -1.54 12.23
CA ALA A 42 -0.23 -1.87 11.38
C ALA A 42 -1.37 -0.84 11.53
N LEU A 43 -1.76 -0.52 12.77
CA LEU A 43 -2.76 0.52 13.05
C LEU A 43 -2.27 1.90 12.59
N GLY A 44 -1.00 2.21 12.79
CA GLY A 44 -0.36 3.43 12.31
C GLY A 44 -0.47 3.57 10.79
N GLY A 45 -0.26 2.49 10.04
CA GLY A 45 -0.44 2.48 8.59
C GLY A 45 -1.89 2.74 8.17
N ILE A 46 -2.86 2.16 8.88
CA ILE A 46 -4.29 2.41 8.63
C ILE A 46 -4.62 3.89 8.88
N VAL A 47 -4.22 4.43 10.04
CA VAL A 47 -4.46 5.84 10.39
C VAL A 47 -3.77 6.78 9.41
N ALA A 48 -2.52 6.48 9.02
CA ALA A 48 -1.79 7.26 8.02
C ALA A 48 -2.50 7.25 6.66
N SER A 49 -3.06 6.10 6.25
CA SER A 49 -3.82 5.98 5.00
C SER A 49 -5.07 6.85 5.02
N PHE A 50 -5.82 6.86 6.14
CA PHE A 50 -6.95 7.77 6.32
C PHE A 50 -6.52 9.24 6.33
N GLY A 51 -5.40 9.57 7.00
CA GLY A 51 -4.84 10.92 7.03
C GLY A 51 -4.49 11.42 5.63
N LEU A 52 -3.79 10.59 4.85
CA LEU A 52 -3.50 10.85 3.44
C LEU A 52 -4.78 11.08 2.63
N ALA A 53 -5.79 10.22 2.79
CA ALA A 53 -7.06 10.38 2.07
C ALA A 53 -7.74 11.73 2.39
N LEU A 54 -7.70 12.19 3.65
CA LEU A 54 -8.23 13.50 4.03
C LEU A 54 -7.44 14.64 3.41
N VAL A 55 -6.11 14.58 3.45
CA VAL A 55 -5.23 15.57 2.81
C VAL A 55 -5.52 15.66 1.31
N PHE A 56 -5.55 14.51 0.63
CA PHE A 56 -5.87 14.46 -0.80
C PHE A 56 -7.25 15.01 -1.12
N LYS A 57 -8.25 14.79 -0.26
CA LYS A 57 -9.60 15.34 -0.44
C LYS A 57 -9.61 16.87 -0.30
N MET A 58 -8.84 17.42 0.63
CA MET A 58 -8.71 18.87 0.81
C MET A 58 -7.96 19.51 -0.36
N VAL A 59 -6.85 18.89 -0.78
CA VAL A 59 -6.02 19.38 -1.87
C VAL A 59 -6.75 19.30 -3.22
N ASN A 60 -7.46 18.19 -3.52
CA ASN A 60 -8.27 18.09 -4.74
C ASN A 60 -9.39 19.15 -4.84
N SER A 61 -9.81 19.77 -3.74
CA SER A 61 -10.73 20.92 -3.81
C SER A 61 -10.12 22.12 -4.54
N GLU A 62 -8.79 22.25 -4.53
CA GLU A 62 -8.06 23.40 -5.10
C GLU A 62 -7.48 23.10 -6.49
N PHE A 63 -7.28 21.82 -6.82
CA PHE A 63 -6.77 21.39 -8.13
C PHE A 63 -7.93 21.24 -9.12
N LYS A 64 -8.41 22.35 -9.69
CA LYS A 64 -9.32 22.31 -10.86
C LYS A 64 -8.58 22.75 -12.12
N GLY A 65 -8.54 21.89 -13.14
CA GLY A 65 -8.02 22.22 -14.49
C GLY A 65 -6.65 21.60 -14.79
N VAL A 66 -5.71 22.40 -15.29
CA VAL A 66 -4.42 21.90 -15.85
C VAL A 66 -3.56 21.16 -14.82
N SER A 67 -3.59 21.58 -13.55
CA SER A 67 -2.74 20.96 -12.52
C SER A 67 -3.20 19.54 -12.14
N GLU A 68 -4.50 19.25 -12.23
CA GLU A 68 -5.05 17.90 -12.01
C GLU A 68 -4.60 16.96 -13.13
N ALA A 69 -4.69 17.42 -14.39
CA ALA A 69 -4.28 16.64 -15.56
C ALA A 69 -2.77 16.32 -15.56
N VAL A 70 -1.91 17.27 -15.16
CA VAL A 70 -0.47 17.04 -15.05
C VAL A 70 -0.16 16.03 -13.94
N PHE A 71 -0.86 16.13 -12.81
CA PHE A 71 -0.71 15.20 -11.70
C PHE A 71 -1.13 13.77 -12.11
N GLU A 72 -2.30 13.63 -12.72
CA GLU A 72 -2.80 12.34 -13.21
C GLU A 72 -1.87 11.72 -14.25
N ALA A 73 -1.40 12.50 -15.23
CA ALA A 73 -0.48 12.03 -16.25
C ALA A 73 0.85 11.55 -15.64
N PHE A 74 1.41 12.31 -14.68
CA PHE A 74 2.65 11.93 -14.01
C PHE A 74 2.49 10.61 -13.23
N PHE A 75 1.47 10.51 -12.38
CA PHE A 75 1.24 9.30 -11.59
C PHE A 75 0.86 8.09 -12.47
N GLY A 76 0.15 8.30 -13.58
CA GLY A 76 -0.16 7.26 -14.54
C GLY A 76 1.10 6.68 -15.20
N ILE A 77 1.99 7.53 -15.71
CA ILE A 77 3.26 7.09 -16.30
C ILE A 77 4.16 6.44 -15.25
N PHE A 78 4.22 7.02 -14.05
CA PHE A 78 4.99 6.47 -12.94
C PHE A 78 4.51 5.07 -12.55
N ALA A 79 3.19 4.88 -12.40
CA ALA A 79 2.59 3.58 -12.12
C ALA A 79 2.90 2.56 -13.23
N ALA A 80 2.79 2.97 -14.50
CA ALA A 80 3.12 2.11 -15.63
C ALA A 80 4.60 1.66 -15.61
N ALA A 81 5.54 2.55 -15.29
CA ALA A 81 6.95 2.21 -15.17
C ALA A 81 7.21 1.20 -14.04
N VAL A 82 6.61 1.42 -12.86
CA VAL A 82 6.76 0.52 -11.70
C VAL A 82 6.17 -0.87 -12.00
N LEU A 83 4.97 -0.93 -12.58
CA LEU A 83 4.34 -2.20 -12.95
C LEU A 83 5.15 -2.93 -14.03
N THR A 84 5.65 -2.20 -15.03
CA THR A 84 6.51 -2.77 -16.07
C THR A 84 7.76 -3.37 -15.46
N TYR A 85 8.43 -2.66 -14.56
CA TYR A 85 9.59 -3.18 -13.84
C TYR A 85 9.26 -4.47 -13.07
N MET A 86 8.13 -4.51 -12.36
CA MET A 86 7.69 -5.72 -11.64
C MET A 86 7.42 -6.91 -12.57
N VAL A 87 6.83 -6.68 -13.74
CA VAL A 87 6.62 -7.74 -14.74
C VAL A 87 7.96 -8.32 -15.21
N PHE A 88 8.92 -7.47 -15.55
CA PHE A 88 10.26 -7.94 -15.94
C PHE A 88 11.00 -8.64 -14.80
N TRP A 89 10.86 -8.13 -13.57
CA TRP A 89 11.47 -8.73 -12.39
C TRP A 89 10.92 -10.13 -12.12
N MET A 90 9.60 -10.30 -12.14
CA MET A 90 8.95 -11.61 -11.99
C MET A 90 9.32 -12.56 -13.13
N ALA A 91 9.35 -12.08 -14.38
CA ALA A 91 9.73 -12.89 -15.53
C ALA A 91 11.19 -13.37 -15.48
N LYS A 92 12.09 -12.57 -14.89
CA LYS A 92 13.51 -12.94 -14.72
C LYS A 92 13.75 -13.88 -13.53
N ASN A 93 12.85 -13.86 -12.55
CA ASN A 93 13.01 -14.57 -11.27
C ASN A 93 11.99 -15.71 -11.10
N SER A 94 11.41 -16.16 -12.21
CA SER A 94 10.56 -17.36 -12.34
C SER A 94 11.32 -18.49 -13.02
#